data_AF-A0A2T2SSI0-F1
#
_entry.id   AF-A0A2T2SSI0-F1
#
_cell.length_a   1.000
_cell.length_b   1.000
_cell.length_c   1.000
_cell.angle_alpha   90.00
_cell.angle_beta   90.00
_cell.angle_gamma   90.00
#
_symmetry.space_group_name_H-M   'P 1'
#
loop_
_entity.id
_entity.type
_entity.pdbx_description
1 polymer ?
#
loop_
_entity_poly.entity_id
_entity_poly.type
_entity_poly.pdbx_seq_one_letter_code
_entity_poly.pdbx_strand_id
1 'polypeptide(L)'
;MIKKHLTQVVFWSALLLSAVSVGLVVVLSEPYRWVGIAIIAASILFNLWSVRRSENTGFIVSREHRRAHEPARRFNMIQVFIVFGVVMVQCCIGAYALIA
;
A
#
# COMPACT_ATOMS: atom_id res chain seq x y z
N MET A 1 -19.04 -7.38 -10.70
CA MET A 1 -18.63 -5.95 -10.73
C MET A 1 -17.34 -5.64 -9.97
N ILE A 2 -17.11 -6.22 -8.77
CA ILE A 2 -15.92 -5.92 -7.93
C ILE A 2 -14.57 -6.06 -8.66
N LYS A 3 -14.42 -7.08 -9.52
CA LYS A 3 -13.17 -7.31 -10.27
C LYS A 3 -12.74 -6.11 -11.13
N LYS A 4 -13.66 -5.26 -11.62
CA LYS A 4 -13.35 -4.09 -12.46
C LYS A 4 -12.64 -2.97 -11.68
N HIS A 5 -12.93 -2.86 -10.38
CA HIS A 5 -12.40 -1.81 -9.51
C HIS A 5 -11.30 -2.32 -8.58
N LEU A 6 -10.89 -3.58 -8.70
CA LEU A 6 -9.96 -4.22 -7.78
C LEU A 6 -8.66 -3.44 -7.64
N THR A 7 -8.07 -2.96 -8.74
CA THR A 7 -6.86 -2.14 -8.70
C THR A 7 -7.06 -0.83 -7.94
N GLN A 8 -8.20 -0.16 -8.12
CA GLN A 8 -8.54 1.06 -7.37
C GLN A 8 -8.77 0.75 -5.89
N VAL A 9 -9.46 -0.35 -5.59
CA VAL A 9 -9.70 -0.81 -4.22
C VAL A 9 -8.38 -1.10 -3.51
N VAL A 10 -7.45 -1.80 -4.15
CA VAL A 10 -6.13 -2.08 -3.57
C VAL A 10 -5.31 -0.80 -3.39
N PHE A 11 -5.39 0.14 -4.34
CA PHE A 11 -4.70 1.43 -4.19
C PHE A 11 -5.24 2.25 -3.01
N TRP A 12 -6.56 2.37 -2.89
CA TRP A 12 -7.17 3.12 -1.79
C TRP A 12 -6.99 2.41 -0.44
N SER A 13 -7.02 1.08 -0.41
CA SER A 13 -6.73 0.34 0.83
C SER A 13 -5.28 0.50 1.26
N ALA A 14 -4.32 0.47 0.31
CA ALA A 14 -2.91 0.75 0.58
C ALA A 14 -2.73 2.14 1.20
N LEU A 15 -3.36 3.17 0.63
CA LEU A 15 -3.31 4.53 1.17
C LEU A 15 -3.93 4.66 2.56
N LEU A 16 -5.13 4.11 2.75
CA LEU A 16 -5.83 4.19 4.03
C LEU A 16 -5.08 3.44 5.14
N LEU A 17 -4.63 2.21 4.86
CA LEU A 17 -3.82 1.43 5.81
C LEU A 17 -2.51 2.14 6.13
N SER A 18 -1.93 2.85 5.17
CA SER A 18 -0.73 3.64 5.40
C SER A 18 -1.00 4.84 6.32
N ALA A 19 -2.05 5.61 6.06
CA ALA A 19 -2.44 6.73 6.92
C ALA A 19 -2.77 6.27 8.35
N VAL A 20 -3.54 5.18 8.47
CA VAL A 20 -3.90 4.58 9.77
C VAL A 20 -2.65 4.09 10.51
N SER A 21 -1.71 3.43 9.81
CA SER A 21 -0.47 2.95 10.42
C SER A 21 0.35 4.10 11.01
N VAL A 22 0.48 5.21 10.29
CA VAL A 22 1.18 6.40 10.78
C VAL A 22 0.50 6.97 12.03
N GLY A 23 -0.82 7.15 11.98
CA GLY A 23 -1.58 7.65 13.13
C GLY A 23 -1.44 6.75 14.36
N LEU A 24 -1.48 5.43 14.17
CA LEU A 24 -1.32 4.46 15.26
C LEU A 24 0.07 4.51 15.90
N VAL A 25 1.13 4.77 15.14
CA VAL A 25 2.48 4.91 15.73
C VAL A 25 2.59 6.14 16.61
N VAL A 26 1.95 7.24 16.22
CA VAL A 26 1.92 8.47 17.02
C VAL A 26 1.10 8.27 18.30
N VAL A 27 -0.04 7.56 18.23
CA VAL A 27 -0.91 7.34 19.39
C VAL A 27 -0.36 6.28 20.35
N LEU A 28 0.29 5.24 19.83
CA LEU A 28 0.79 4.11 20.63
C LEU A 28 2.23 4.29 21.12
N SER A 29 2.84 5.46 20.92
CA SER A 29 4.26 5.70 21.20
C SER A 29 4.65 5.52 22.68
N GLU A 30 3.75 5.87 23.61
CA GLU A 30 4.05 5.82 25.05
C GLU A 30 3.77 4.46 25.71
N PRO A 31 2.61 3.81 25.52
CA PRO A 31 2.35 2.52 26.18
C PRO A 31 2.76 1.28 25.35
N TYR A 32 2.83 1.38 24.01
CA TYR A 32 2.97 0.21 23.12
C TYR A 32 3.81 0.49 21.87
N ARG A 33 4.98 1.12 22.04
CA ARG A 33 5.86 1.53 20.92
C ARG A 33 6.15 0.41 19.92
N TRP A 34 6.40 -0.80 20.42
CA TRP A 34 6.65 -2.00 19.61
C TRP A 34 5.47 -2.38 18.70
N VAL A 35 4.24 -2.19 19.17
CA VAL A 35 3.02 -2.46 18.41
C VAL A 35 2.89 -1.46 17.25
N GLY A 36 3.15 -0.17 17.51
CA GLY A 36 3.19 0.84 16.46
C GLY A 36 4.22 0.51 15.37
N ILE A 37 5.44 0.15 15.77
CA ILE A 37 6.50 -0.23 14.84
C ILE A 37 6.10 -1.45 13.99
N ALA A 38 5.51 -2.49 14.61
CA ALA A 38 5.04 -3.67 13.90
C ALA A 38 3.95 -3.34 12.86
N ILE A 39 3.04 -2.41 13.19
CA ILE A 39 1.98 -1.97 12.28
C ILE A 39 2.55 -1.20 11.09
N ILE A 40 3.52 -0.30 11.30
CA ILE A 40 4.23 0.37 10.19
C ILE A 40 4.94 -0.65 9.31
N ALA A 41 5.67 -1.60 9.90
CA ALA A 41 6.38 -2.62 9.14
C ALA A 41 5.43 -3.48 8.28
N ALA A 42 4.30 -3.91 8.85
CA ALA A 42 3.27 -4.63 8.12
C ALA A 42 2.67 -3.80 6.97
N SER A 43 2.45 -2.51 7.19
CA SER A 43 1.92 -1.58 6.18
C SER A 43 2.90 -1.39 5.01
N ILE A 44 4.19 -1.22 5.31
CA ILE A 44 5.26 -1.15 4.29
C ILE A 44 5.31 -2.43 3.46
N LEU A 45 5.28 -3.60 4.12
CA LEU A 45 5.28 -4.89 3.42
C LEU A 45 4.06 -5.07 2.51
N PHE A 46 2.87 -4.63 2.97
CA PHE A 46 1.66 -4.65 2.15
C PHE A 46 1.79 -3.75 0.91
N ASN A 47 2.32 -2.54 1.08
CA ASN A 47 2.58 -1.62 -0.01
C ASN A 47 3.53 -2.23 -1.05
N LEU A 48 4.66 -2.78 -0.62
CA LEU A 48 5.64 -3.43 -1.50
C LEU A 48 5.05 -4.65 -2.21
N TRP A 49 4.28 -5.47 -1.49
CA TRP A 49 3.57 -6.60 -2.07
C TRP A 49 2.58 -6.16 -3.15
N SER A 50 1.83 -5.07 -2.90
CA SER A 50 0.84 -4.56 -3.86
C SER A 50 1.51 -4.11 -5.17
N VAL A 51 2.65 -3.42 -5.09
CA VAL A 51 3.43 -3.02 -6.27
C VAL A 51 3.98 -4.25 -7.00
N ARG A 52 4.61 -5.19 -6.28
CA ARG A 52 5.13 -6.42 -6.88
C ARG A 52 4.03 -7.24 -7.57
N ARG A 53 2.85 -7.32 -6.97
CA ARG A 53 1.68 -8.02 -7.54
C ARG A 53 1.16 -7.31 -8.79
N SER A 54 1.11 -5.98 -8.75
CA SER A 54 0.73 -5.13 -9.88
C SER A 54 1.63 -5.37 -11.09
N GLU A 55 2.95 -5.42 -10.89
CA GLU A 55 3.92 -5.57 -11.99
C GLU A 55 3.96 -6.99 -12.58
N ASN A 56 4.01 -8.02 -11.73
CA ASN A 56 4.21 -9.40 -12.20
C ASN A 56 2.97 -9.98 -12.87
N THR A 57 1.82 -9.85 -12.21
CA THR A 57 0.59 -10.57 -12.63
C THR A 57 -0.56 -9.62 -12.94
N GLY A 58 -0.49 -8.37 -12.49
CA GLY A 58 -1.67 -7.52 -12.35
C GLY A 58 -2.64 -8.07 -11.30
N PHE A 59 -3.62 -7.24 -10.93
CA PHE A 59 -4.66 -7.62 -9.98
C PHE A 59 -5.81 -8.39 -10.64
N ILE A 60 -5.99 -8.23 -11.95
CA ILE A 60 -7.08 -8.83 -12.72
C ILE A 60 -6.50 -9.80 -13.74
N VAL A 61 -6.86 -11.08 -13.61
CA VAL A 61 -6.56 -12.12 -14.59
C VAL A 61 -7.65 -12.11 -15.67
N SER A 62 -7.35 -11.63 -16.88
CA SER A 62 -8.24 -11.87 -18.03
C SER A 62 -7.83 -13.17 -18.72
N ARG A 63 -8.81 -14.00 -19.10
CA ARG A 63 -8.60 -15.13 -20.01
C ARG A 63 -8.69 -14.73 -21.49
N GLU A 64 -9.14 -13.52 -21.78
CA GLU A 64 -9.31 -13.02 -23.14
C GLU A 64 -8.47 -11.76 -23.32
N HIS A 65 -7.49 -11.83 -24.22
CA HIS A 65 -6.85 -10.67 -24.83
C HIS A 65 -7.78 -10.18 -25.95
N ARG A 66 -8.09 -8.88 -26.00
CA ARG A 66 -8.78 -8.15 -27.11
C ARG A 66 -10.23 -7.72 -26.83
N ARG A 67 -10.48 -6.88 -25.82
CA ARG A 67 -11.61 -5.93 -25.91
C ARG A 67 -11.15 -4.52 -25.54
N ALA A 68 -11.54 -3.54 -26.34
CA ALA A 68 -11.12 -2.13 -26.22
C ALA A 68 -11.50 -1.42 -24.91
N HIS A 69 -12.13 -2.11 -23.95
CA HIS A 69 -12.54 -1.61 -22.64
C HIS A 69 -12.09 -2.58 -21.53
N GLU A 70 -10.79 -2.88 -21.48
CA GLU A 70 -10.24 -3.67 -20.38
C GLU A 70 -10.04 -2.81 -19.12
N PRO A 71 -10.50 -3.26 -17.95
CA PRO A 71 -10.24 -2.56 -16.69
C PRO A 71 -8.74 -2.51 -16.40
N ALA A 72 -8.29 -1.41 -15.78
CA ALA A 72 -6.90 -1.20 -15.38
C ALA A 72 -6.39 -2.39 -14.54
N ARG A 73 -5.53 -3.22 -15.15
CA ARG A 73 -5.01 -4.45 -14.53
C ARG A 73 -3.87 -4.21 -13.55
N ARG A 74 -3.20 -3.06 -13.70
CA ARG A 74 -1.98 -2.68 -12.98
C ARG A 74 -2.13 -1.26 -12.47
N PHE A 75 -1.35 -0.92 -11.46
CA PHE A 75 -1.14 0.46 -11.08
C PHE A 75 -0.56 1.27 -12.23
N ASN A 76 -1.04 2.49 -12.39
CA ASN A 76 -0.39 3.47 -13.25
C ASN A 76 0.91 3.96 -12.60
N MET A 77 1.84 4.50 -13.38
CA MET A 77 3.12 5.03 -12.90
C MET A 77 2.93 6.05 -11.76
N ILE A 78 1.91 6.90 -11.85
CA ILE A 78 1.54 7.85 -10.79
C ILE A 78 1.16 7.12 -9.49
N GLN A 79 0.37 6.05 -9.57
CA GLN A 79 -0.05 5.27 -8.40
C GLN A 79 1.15 4.56 -7.76
N VAL A 80 2.06 4.01 -8.57
CA VAL A 80 3.31 3.40 -8.08
C VAL A 80 4.15 4.46 -7.37
N PHE A 81 4.33 5.63 -7.96
CA PHE A 81 5.08 6.74 -7.35
C PHE A 81 4.48 7.18 -6.01
N ILE A 82 3.16 7.28 -5.93
CA ILE A 82 2.46 7.60 -4.68
C ILE A 82 2.71 6.53 -3.62
N VAL A 83 2.59 5.24 -3.96
CA VAL A 83 2.81 4.14 -3.00
C VAL A 83 4.26 4.16 -2.49
N PHE A 84 5.25 4.40 -3.36
CA PHE A 84 6.64 4.56 -2.94
C PHE A 84 6.85 5.78 -2.04
N GLY A 85 6.27 6.93 -2.38
CA GLY A 85 6.34 8.13 -1.55
C GLY A 85 5.78 7.90 -0.14
N VAL A 86 4.66 7.18 -0.04
CA VAL A 86 4.06 6.80 1.24
C VAL A 86 4.97 5.86 2.04
N VAL A 87 5.57 4.85 1.40
CA VAL A 87 6.55 3.96 2.05
C VAL A 87 7.75 4.75 2.58
N MET A 88 8.27 5.71 1.81
CA MET A 88 9.38 6.56 2.28
C MET A 88 8.99 7.34 3.55
N VAL A 89 7.81 7.95 3.58
CA VAL A 89 7.30 8.66 4.76
C VAL A 89 7.18 7.71 5.96
N GLN A 90 6.62 6.51 5.76
CA GLN A 90 6.52 5.50 6.82
C GLN A 90 7.89 5.07 7.35
N CYS A 91 8.89 4.90 6.49
CA CYS A 91 10.25 4.59 6.89
C CYS A 91 10.86 5.72 7.74
N CYS A 92 10.68 6.99 7.35
CA CYS A 92 11.14 8.14 8.13
C CYS A 92 10.50 8.19 9.52
N ILE A 93 9.18 7.98 9.60
CA ILE A 93 8.43 7.98 10.86
C ILE A 93 8.82 6.79 11.72
N GLY A 94 8.95 5.59 11.12
CA GLY A 94 9.40 4.40 11.82
C GLY A 94 10.82 4.55 12.37
N ALA A 95 11.74 5.14 11.60
CA ALA A 95 13.09 5.45 12.05
C ALA A 95 13.09 6.45 13.22
N TYR A 96 12.29 7.52 13.12
CA TYR A 96 12.12 8.47 14.22
C TYR A 96 11.60 7.77 15.49
N ALA A 97 10.56 6.93 15.38
CA ALA A 97 9.99 6.20 16.50
C ALA A 97 10.93 5.13 17.09
N LEU A 98 11.98 4.72 16.37
CA LEU A 98 13.03 3.83 16.88
C LEU A 98 14.09 4.58 17.69
N ILE A 99 14.34 5.85 17.35
CA ILE A 99 15.39 6.68 17.95
C ILE A 99 14.86 7.47 19.16
N ALA A 100 13.66 8.06 19.02
CA ALA A 100 12.95 8.71 20.12
C ALA A 100 12.53 7.70 21.18
#